data_AF-A0A375AD23-F1
#
_entry.id   AF-A0A375AD23-F1
#
_cell.length_a   1.000
_cell.length_b   1.000
_cell.length_c   1.000
_cell.angle_alpha   90.00
_cell.angle_beta   90.00
_cell.angle_gamma   90.00
#
_symmetry.space_group_name_H-M   'P 1'
#
loop_
_entity.id
_entity.type
_entity.pdbx_description
1 polymer ?
#
loop_
_entity_poly.entity_id
_entity_poly.type
_entity_poly.pdbx_seq_one_letter_code
_entity_poly.pdbx_strand_id
1 'polypeptide(L)'
;MQVALFTAANRNRSFVNIMTEQQEAPKAVTPDQKGVKQTSYTAPVVRITDLQKQKGDEVDMQIVHKLSKLPTMGDEKLAGRGENLAFADFSLKINQGRHLVDAGGKMSEQRFKHNLNKTARVLLGTYFNDLQDQCATVHLAGARGDFIADDTILPLAGHSEFGKIMINDVLPPTYDRHFFAGDATSFEGLDAADLFTLGVVDNLSLFIDEMAHPIQPIKMSKDEMANEDPYYVLNVTPRQWNDWYTSTSGKDWQAMLSRAVQRSKGFDHPLFKGECAMWRNILVRKYTGMPVRFNTGSQVAVSNNDLAATVALKEAKTTIDRALLLGGQALANAYGSGEDGGHFGYNEEKVDHGNGTEVSIRWVNGLKKIRFKQKDGRINDHGIIVVDSAITTPR
;
A
#
# COMPACT_ATOMS: atom_id res chain seq x y z
N MET A 1 9.98 -4.05 26.32
CA MET A 1 9.19 -5.12 25.67
C MET A 1 8.34 -4.61 24.50
N GLN A 2 7.69 -3.45 24.62
CA GLN A 2 6.95 -2.78 23.52
C GLN A 2 7.82 -2.53 22.26
N VAL A 3 9.07 -2.10 22.44
CA VAL A 3 10.05 -1.91 21.35
C VAL A 3 10.36 -3.23 20.62
N ALA A 4 10.35 -4.37 21.31
CA ALA A 4 10.62 -5.67 20.70
C ALA A 4 9.44 -6.14 19.83
N LEU A 5 8.20 -5.87 20.24
CA LEU A 5 7.00 -6.16 19.43
C LEU A 5 6.96 -5.25 18.19
N PHE A 6 7.24 -3.96 18.33
CA PHE A 6 7.38 -3.04 17.19
C PHE A 6 8.50 -3.46 16.24
N THR A 7 9.64 -3.87 16.78
CA THR A 7 10.78 -4.34 15.98
C THR A 7 10.46 -5.68 15.31
N ALA A 8 9.75 -6.59 15.97
CA ALA A 8 9.35 -7.87 15.39
C ALA A 8 8.28 -7.69 14.31
N ALA A 9 7.27 -6.85 14.55
CA ALA A 9 6.27 -6.47 13.55
C ALA A 9 6.94 -5.84 12.33
N ASN A 10 7.87 -4.91 12.52
CA ASN A 10 8.59 -4.26 11.43
C ASN A 10 9.61 -5.16 10.72
N ARG A 11 10.13 -6.22 11.36
CA ARG A 11 11.05 -7.19 10.74
C ARG A 11 10.33 -8.29 9.98
N ASN A 12 9.05 -8.51 10.24
CA ASN A 12 8.26 -9.46 9.46
C ASN A 12 8.13 -8.98 8.02
N ARG A 13 8.25 -9.92 7.07
CA ARG A 13 8.17 -9.68 5.62
C ARG A 13 6.72 -9.50 5.17
N SER A 14 6.05 -8.49 5.71
CA SER A 14 4.70 -8.09 5.36
C SER A 14 4.73 -7.22 4.08
N PHE A 15 3.62 -7.16 3.34
CA PHE A 15 3.47 -6.33 2.15
C PHE A 15 3.87 -4.87 2.42
N VAL A 16 3.33 -4.29 3.50
CA VAL A 16 3.67 -2.92 3.92
C VAL A 16 5.16 -2.80 4.24
N ASN A 17 5.71 -3.76 4.97
CA ASN A 17 7.09 -3.73 5.43
C ASN A 17 8.12 -3.90 4.31
N ILE A 18 7.82 -4.68 3.28
CA ILE A 18 8.67 -4.82 2.09
C ILE A 18 8.64 -3.53 1.26
N MET A 19 7.53 -2.79 1.30
CA MET A 19 7.32 -1.57 0.53
C MET A 19 7.72 -0.29 1.29
N THR A 20 8.02 -0.41 2.59
CA THR A 20 8.67 0.64 3.39
C THR A 20 10.18 0.42 3.44
N GLU A 21 10.97 1.49 3.44
CA GLU A 21 12.39 1.38 3.77
C GLU A 21 12.59 1.00 5.24
N GLN A 22 13.01 -0.24 5.50
CA GLN A 22 13.22 -0.75 6.86
C GLN A 22 14.52 -0.25 7.53
N GLN A 23 15.48 0.29 6.78
CA GLN A 23 16.80 0.63 7.33
C GLN A 23 16.84 1.93 8.15
N GLU A 24 15.88 2.84 7.92
CA GLU A 24 15.70 4.06 8.73
C GLU A 24 14.49 3.98 9.68
N ALA A 25 13.89 2.80 9.87
CA ALA A 25 13.07 2.60 11.06
C ALA A 25 14.01 2.68 12.28
N PRO A 26 13.84 3.65 13.20
CA PRO A 26 14.83 3.95 14.22
C PRO A 26 15.12 2.71 15.06
N LYS A 27 16.33 2.17 14.92
CA LYS A 27 16.81 0.99 15.68
C LYS A 27 17.01 1.29 17.17
N ALA A 28 16.89 2.56 17.57
CA ALA A 28 16.82 3.03 18.94
C ALA A 28 16.09 4.38 18.99
N VAL A 29 15.43 4.69 20.10
CA VAL A 29 14.95 6.04 20.43
C VAL A 29 16.17 6.88 20.80
N THR A 30 16.94 7.34 19.80
CA THR A 30 17.97 8.34 20.02
C THR A 30 17.30 9.72 19.99
N PRO A 31 17.50 10.59 20.99
CA PRO A 31 16.66 11.80 21.14
C PRO A 31 16.95 12.94 20.16
N ASP A 32 17.93 12.82 19.26
CA ASP A 32 18.66 14.02 18.86
C ASP A 32 19.01 14.13 17.37
N GLN A 33 17.99 14.10 16.50
CA GLN A 33 18.07 14.78 15.21
C GLN A 33 16.77 15.55 14.94
N LYS A 34 16.90 16.88 14.85
CA LYS A 34 15.85 17.80 14.41
C LYS A 34 15.64 17.61 12.91
N GLY A 35 14.67 16.78 12.56
CA GLY A 35 14.22 16.54 11.20
C GLY A 35 13.08 15.53 11.23
N VAL A 36 12.05 15.76 10.43
CA VAL A 36 10.82 14.97 10.33
C VAL A 36 11.14 13.47 10.32
N LYS A 37 10.64 12.69 11.30
CA LYS A 37 10.88 11.23 11.37
C LYS A 37 9.97 10.48 10.39
N GLN A 38 10.22 10.68 9.10
CA GLN A 38 9.55 10.06 7.97
C GLN A 38 10.55 9.14 7.25
N THR A 39 10.13 7.93 6.85
CA THR A 39 10.95 7.08 5.96
C THR A 39 11.09 7.71 4.59
N SER A 40 12.14 7.39 3.84
CA SER A 40 12.44 8.04 2.55
C SER A 40 11.21 8.27 1.67
N TYR A 41 11.13 9.48 1.12
CA TYR A 41 10.07 9.90 0.20
C TYR A 41 10.04 9.07 -1.09
N THR A 42 11.08 8.31 -1.41
CA THR A 42 11.14 7.53 -2.65
C THR A 42 10.60 6.10 -2.50
N ALA A 43 10.23 5.69 -1.29
CA ALA A 43 9.63 4.38 -1.01
C ALA A 43 8.13 4.37 -1.36
N PRO A 44 7.56 3.24 -1.81
CA PRO A 44 6.13 3.13 -2.09
C PRO A 44 5.23 3.40 -0.88
N VAL A 45 5.63 2.95 0.30
CA VAL A 45 4.92 3.25 1.54
C VAL A 45 5.77 4.19 2.38
N VAL A 46 5.21 5.35 2.66
CA VAL A 46 5.81 6.36 3.52
C VAL A 46 5.31 6.15 4.94
N ARG A 47 6.23 5.86 5.85
CA ARG A 47 5.94 5.71 7.27
C ARG A 47 6.25 6.99 8.03
N ILE A 48 5.27 7.47 8.80
CA ILE A 48 5.37 8.69 9.59
C ILE A 48 5.32 8.31 11.07
N THR A 49 6.34 8.72 11.84
CA THR A 49 6.46 8.40 13.28
C THR A 49 6.54 9.65 14.17
N ASP A 50 6.34 10.84 13.60
CA ASP A 50 6.60 12.14 14.24
C ASP A 50 5.55 12.57 15.30
N LEU A 51 4.48 11.80 15.48
CA LEU A 51 3.41 12.07 16.45
C LEU A 51 3.84 11.95 17.93
N GLN A 52 5.11 11.66 18.20
CA GLN A 52 5.65 11.65 19.57
C GLN A 52 5.72 13.04 20.21
N LYS A 53 5.70 14.13 19.43
CA LYS A 53 6.00 15.49 19.93
C LYS A 53 4.79 16.43 20.04
N GLN A 54 3.72 16.20 19.29
CA GLN A 54 2.49 17.00 19.37
C GLN A 54 1.29 16.07 19.49
N LYS A 55 0.45 16.31 20.51
CA LYS A 55 -0.79 15.55 20.71
C LYS A 55 -1.78 15.96 19.62
N GLY A 56 -2.21 15.01 18.80
CA GLY A 56 -3.20 15.18 17.74
C GLY A 56 -3.60 13.83 17.16
N ASP A 57 -4.78 13.76 16.57
CA ASP A 57 -5.33 12.60 15.87
C ASP A 57 -5.18 12.68 14.34
N GLU A 58 -4.56 13.76 13.84
CA GLU A 58 -4.31 14.01 12.42
C GLU A 58 -2.82 14.25 12.12
N VAL A 59 -2.38 13.74 10.97
CA VAL A 59 -1.04 13.96 10.40
C VAL A 59 -1.19 14.65 9.06
N ASP A 60 -0.59 15.82 8.94
CA ASP A 60 -0.61 16.61 7.72
C ASP A 60 0.72 16.50 6.96
N MET A 61 0.62 16.30 5.65
CA MET A 61 1.72 16.38 4.70
C MET A 61 1.38 17.45 3.65
N GLN A 62 2.34 18.32 3.39
CA GLN A 62 2.19 19.35 2.37
C GLN A 62 3.24 19.14 1.27
N ILE A 63 2.82 19.28 0.02
CA ILE A 63 3.73 19.34 -1.13
C ILE A 63 3.70 20.73 -1.75
N VAL A 64 4.84 21.12 -2.32
CA VAL A 64 4.98 22.36 -3.11
C VAL A 64 5.00 21.99 -4.59
N HIS A 65 4.14 22.63 -5.38
CA HIS A 65 4.14 22.41 -6.82
C HIS A 65 5.36 23.04 -7.50
N LYS A 66 5.78 22.45 -8.62
CA LYS A 66 6.84 23.02 -9.46
C LYS A 66 6.37 24.34 -10.10
N LEU A 67 7.31 25.26 -10.27
CA LEU A 67 7.10 26.51 -11.01
C LEU A 67 6.88 26.19 -12.50
N SER A 68 5.87 26.80 -13.11
CA SER A 68 5.46 26.52 -14.49
C SER A 68 5.36 27.75 -15.40
N LYS A 69 5.59 28.96 -14.87
CA LYS A 69 5.58 30.18 -15.70
C LYS A 69 6.83 30.26 -16.57
N LEU A 70 6.65 30.82 -17.77
CA LEU A 70 7.72 31.10 -18.71
C LEU A 70 8.77 32.04 -18.09
N PRO A 71 10.07 31.84 -18.38
CA PRO A 71 11.10 32.77 -17.96
C PRO A 71 10.89 34.14 -18.63
N THR A 72 11.27 35.21 -17.94
CA THR A 72 11.34 36.55 -18.53
C THR A 72 12.71 36.71 -19.17
N MET A 73 12.76 37.05 -20.46
CA MET A 73 14.00 37.11 -21.26
C MET A 73 14.42 38.56 -21.50
N GLY A 74 15.73 38.82 -21.53
CA GLY A 74 16.29 40.14 -21.82
C GLY A 74 16.05 41.18 -20.71
N ASP A 75 15.94 42.45 -21.10
CA ASP A 75 15.74 43.59 -20.20
C ASP A 75 14.26 43.84 -19.84
N GLU A 76 13.38 42.86 -20.10
CA GLU A 76 11.97 42.96 -19.73
C GLU A 76 11.79 43.06 -18.20
N LYS A 77 10.89 43.95 -17.76
CA LYS A 77 10.67 44.21 -16.34
C LYS A 77 10.13 42.94 -15.65
N LEU A 78 10.89 42.44 -14.67
CA LEU A 78 10.55 41.24 -13.90
C LEU A 78 9.36 41.47 -12.94
N ALA A 79 9.14 42.70 -12.51
CA ALA A 79 8.07 43.05 -11.58
C ALA A 79 6.69 42.79 -12.20
N GLY A 80 5.88 41.95 -11.54
CA GLY A 80 4.54 41.54 -12.00
C GLY A 80 4.50 40.23 -12.78
N ARG A 81 5.66 39.67 -13.18
CA ARG A 81 5.76 38.37 -13.89
C ARG A 81 6.14 37.20 -12.97
N GLY A 82 6.18 37.45 -11.65
CA GLY A 82 6.45 36.44 -10.64
C GLY A 82 5.38 35.34 -10.59
N GLU A 83 5.79 34.17 -10.13
CA GLU A 83 4.92 33.04 -9.82
C GLU A 83 4.84 32.86 -8.30
N ASN A 84 3.64 32.60 -7.78
CA ASN A 84 3.45 32.26 -6.38
C ASN A 84 3.63 30.75 -6.17
N LEU A 85 4.20 30.37 -5.03
CA LEU A 85 4.27 28.97 -4.62
C LEU A 85 2.85 28.45 -4.34
N ALA A 86 2.45 27.39 -5.03
CA ALA A 86 1.20 26.69 -4.77
C ALA A 86 1.47 25.46 -3.90
N PHE A 87 0.66 25.30 -2.85
CA PHE A 87 0.75 24.20 -1.91
C PHE A 87 -0.45 23.27 -2.08
N ALA A 88 -0.24 21.97 -1.88
CA ALA A 88 -1.31 21.00 -1.75
C ALA A 88 -1.17 20.23 -0.43
N ASP A 89 -2.27 20.16 0.30
CA ASP A 89 -2.34 19.58 1.63
C ASP A 89 -2.94 18.17 1.58
N PHE A 90 -2.43 17.28 2.43
CA PHE A 90 -2.92 15.93 2.65
C PHE A 90 -2.98 15.66 4.14
N SER A 91 -4.15 15.29 4.66
CA SER A 91 -4.32 14.90 6.06
C SER A 91 -4.66 13.41 6.21
N LEU A 92 -4.17 12.79 7.28
CA LEU A 92 -4.37 11.38 7.62
C LEU A 92 -4.78 11.27 9.09
N LYS A 93 -5.89 10.55 9.37
CA LYS A 93 -6.33 10.27 10.74
C LYS A 93 -5.67 9.01 11.30
N ILE A 94 -5.36 9.03 12.59
CA ILE A 94 -4.91 7.86 13.36
C ILE A 94 -5.96 7.48 14.40
N ASN A 95 -6.08 6.19 14.71
CA ASN A 95 -6.93 5.72 15.80
C ASN A 95 -6.30 4.51 16.49
N GLN A 96 -6.83 4.16 17.65
CA GLN A 96 -6.38 3.03 18.43
C GLN A 96 -7.09 1.73 18.04
N GLY A 97 -6.31 0.71 17.69
CA GLY A 97 -6.76 -0.67 17.59
C GLY A 97 -6.37 -1.48 18.83
N ARG A 98 -7.22 -2.44 19.22
CA ARG A 98 -6.96 -3.37 20.32
C ARG A 98 -7.45 -4.76 19.95
N HIS A 99 -6.69 -5.78 20.33
CA HIS A 99 -7.13 -7.17 20.24
C HIS A 99 -6.65 -7.95 21.46
N LEU A 100 -7.51 -8.83 21.97
CA LEU A 100 -7.30 -9.62 23.17
C LEU A 100 -7.43 -11.10 22.84
N VAL A 101 -6.52 -11.89 23.38
CA VAL A 101 -6.51 -13.35 23.28
C VAL A 101 -6.44 -13.90 24.69
N ASP A 102 -7.39 -14.77 25.02
CA ASP A 102 -7.34 -15.57 26.24
C ASP A 102 -6.39 -16.75 26.01
N ALA A 103 -5.31 -16.83 26.81
CA ALA A 103 -4.35 -17.92 26.74
C ALA A 103 -4.82 -19.19 27.46
N GLY A 104 -6.03 -19.18 28.03
CA GLY A 104 -6.66 -20.31 28.69
C GLY A 104 -6.24 -20.47 30.16
N GLY A 105 -6.95 -21.36 30.86
CA GLY A 105 -6.72 -21.59 32.29
C GLY A 105 -5.56 -22.54 32.61
N LYS A 106 -5.22 -22.65 33.90
CA LYS A 106 -4.14 -23.52 34.43
C LYS A 106 -4.19 -24.98 33.94
N MET A 107 -5.39 -25.54 33.77
CA MET A 107 -5.53 -26.91 33.26
C MET A 107 -5.21 -27.02 31.77
N SER A 108 -5.48 -25.98 30.98
CA SER A 108 -5.09 -25.93 29.56
C SER A 108 -3.57 -25.83 29.43
N GLU A 109 -2.92 -24.98 30.24
CA GLU A 109 -1.46 -24.90 30.28
C GLU A 109 -0.78 -26.21 30.70
N GLN A 110 -1.41 -27.02 31.56
CA GLN A 110 -0.89 -28.35 31.91
C GLN A 110 -1.19 -29.43 30.86
N ARG A 111 -2.28 -29.32 30.11
CA ARG A 111 -2.66 -30.27 29.06
C ARG A 111 -1.81 -30.15 27.81
N PHE A 112 -1.35 -28.95 27.47
CA PHE A 112 -0.51 -28.70 26.31
C PHE A 112 0.96 -28.58 26.69
N LYS A 113 1.86 -29.26 25.98
CA LYS A 113 3.32 -29.21 26.24
C LYS A 113 3.97 -27.85 25.91
N HIS A 114 3.26 -26.98 25.17
CA HIS A 114 3.76 -25.67 24.74
C HIS A 114 3.32 -24.58 25.72
N ASN A 115 4.12 -23.53 25.89
CA ASN A 115 3.73 -22.38 26.71
C ASN A 115 2.72 -21.50 25.94
N LEU A 116 1.43 -21.58 26.30
CA LEU A 116 0.34 -20.89 25.59
C LEU A 116 0.54 -19.37 25.56
N ASN A 117 1.06 -18.76 26.63
CA ASN A 117 1.32 -17.31 26.68
C ASN A 117 2.38 -16.86 25.67
N LYS A 118 3.44 -17.67 25.48
CA LYS A 118 4.46 -17.39 24.46
C LYS A 118 3.89 -17.54 23.04
N THR A 119 3.07 -18.56 22.81
CA THR A 119 2.42 -18.80 21.51
C THR A 119 1.44 -17.67 21.18
N ALA A 120 0.58 -17.29 22.13
CA ALA A 120 -0.36 -16.16 21.98
C ALA A 120 0.38 -14.87 21.62
N ARG A 121 1.52 -14.59 22.26
CA ARG A 121 2.34 -13.41 21.95
C ARG A 121 2.88 -13.40 20.52
N VAL A 122 3.33 -14.55 20.01
CA VAL A 122 3.84 -14.65 18.64
C VAL A 122 2.70 -14.46 17.62
N LEU A 123 1.54 -15.07 17.87
CA LEU A 123 0.36 -14.98 17.01
C LEU A 123 -0.27 -13.58 16.98
N LEU A 124 -0.26 -12.86 18.11
CA LEU A 124 -0.71 -11.46 18.15
C LEU A 124 0.17 -10.55 17.29
N GLY A 125 1.46 -10.84 17.21
CA GLY A 125 2.38 -10.13 16.33
C GLY A 125 2.07 -10.38 14.85
N THR A 126 1.77 -11.61 14.44
CA THR A 126 1.41 -11.93 13.05
C THR A 126 0.05 -11.34 12.69
N TYR A 127 -0.94 -11.46 13.58
CA TYR A 127 -2.28 -10.89 13.41
C TYR A 127 -2.26 -9.40 13.04
N PHE A 128 -1.46 -8.60 13.74
CA PHE A 128 -1.33 -7.17 13.42
C PHE A 128 -0.76 -6.94 12.01
N ASN A 129 0.25 -7.71 11.60
CA ASN A 129 0.86 -7.56 10.27
C ASN A 129 -0.11 -7.95 9.16
N ASP A 130 -0.86 -9.04 9.36
CA ASP A 130 -1.86 -9.51 8.39
C ASP A 130 -2.99 -8.48 8.23
N LEU A 131 -3.49 -7.94 9.35
CA LEU A 131 -4.50 -6.88 9.32
C LEU A 131 -3.98 -5.61 8.65
N GLN A 132 -2.74 -5.19 8.96
CA GLN A 132 -2.13 -4.01 8.36
C GLN A 132 -1.94 -4.17 6.85
N ASP A 133 -1.49 -5.34 6.40
CA ASP A 133 -1.34 -5.65 4.97
C ASP A 133 -2.70 -5.66 4.25
N GLN A 134 -3.74 -6.25 4.85
CA GLN A 134 -5.10 -6.22 4.30
C GLN A 134 -5.63 -4.77 4.19
N CYS A 135 -5.45 -3.96 5.23
CA CYS A 135 -5.87 -2.55 5.21
C CYS A 135 -5.09 -1.75 4.16
N ALA A 136 -3.78 -1.97 4.04
CA ALA A 136 -2.95 -1.29 3.05
C ALA A 136 -3.37 -1.64 1.62
N THR A 137 -3.61 -2.91 1.34
CA THR A 137 -4.07 -3.37 0.02
C THR A 137 -5.41 -2.73 -0.35
N VAL A 138 -6.36 -2.64 0.59
CA VAL A 138 -7.67 -2.01 0.33
C VAL A 138 -7.55 -0.51 0.11
N HIS A 139 -6.74 0.19 0.91
CA HIS A 139 -6.49 1.63 0.72
C HIS A 139 -5.85 1.93 -0.64
N LEU A 140 -4.86 1.13 -1.04
CA LEU A 140 -4.19 1.24 -2.33
C LEU A 140 -5.16 0.94 -3.47
N ALA A 141 -5.88 -0.18 -3.39
CA ALA A 141 -6.86 -0.60 -4.39
C ALA A 141 -8.06 0.35 -4.50
N GLY A 142 -8.36 1.12 -3.45
CA GLY A 142 -9.51 2.02 -3.40
C GLY A 142 -10.85 1.31 -3.31
N ALA A 143 -10.87 0.00 -3.01
CA ALA A 143 -12.06 -0.80 -2.79
C ALA A 143 -11.70 -2.09 -2.03
N ARG A 144 -12.65 -2.63 -1.26
CA ARG A 144 -12.46 -3.86 -0.47
C ARG A 144 -12.51 -5.14 -1.32
N GLY A 145 -13.35 -5.14 -2.36
CA GLY A 145 -13.71 -6.35 -3.11
C GLY A 145 -14.62 -7.30 -2.32
N ASP A 146 -15.03 -8.38 -2.97
CA ASP A 146 -15.98 -9.38 -2.46
C ASP A 146 -15.30 -10.67 -1.99
N PHE A 147 -13.97 -10.75 -2.11
CA PHE A 147 -13.24 -11.92 -1.68
C PHE A 147 -13.21 -12.03 -0.15
N ILE A 148 -13.64 -13.18 0.35
CA ILE A 148 -13.55 -13.58 1.75
C ILE A 148 -13.02 -15.01 1.83
N ALA A 149 -12.07 -15.22 2.74
CA ALA A 149 -11.52 -16.52 3.12
C ALA A 149 -11.44 -16.59 4.64
N ASP A 150 -11.30 -17.80 5.19
CA ASP A 150 -11.31 -18.04 6.64
C ASP A 150 -10.19 -17.29 7.40
N ASP A 151 -9.10 -16.95 6.71
CA ASP A 151 -7.95 -16.19 7.23
C ASP A 151 -8.08 -14.68 7.05
N THR A 152 -9.14 -14.21 6.39
CA THR A 152 -9.35 -12.79 6.11
C THR A 152 -9.95 -12.09 7.32
N ILE A 153 -9.18 -11.16 7.91
CA ILE A 153 -9.55 -10.47 9.15
C ILE A 153 -10.45 -9.26 8.85
N LEU A 154 -10.16 -8.54 7.76
CA LEU A 154 -10.88 -7.34 7.38
C LEU A 154 -12.27 -7.70 6.82
N PRO A 155 -13.37 -7.23 7.42
CA PRO A 155 -14.72 -7.54 6.93
C PRO A 155 -15.01 -6.87 5.58
N LEU A 156 -16.14 -7.25 4.96
CA LEU A 156 -16.65 -6.62 3.74
C LEU A 156 -17.06 -5.17 3.98
N ALA A 157 -17.12 -4.38 2.90
CA ALA A 157 -17.40 -2.94 2.98
C ALA A 157 -18.76 -2.58 3.62
N GLY A 158 -19.75 -3.47 3.52
CA GLY A 158 -21.08 -3.26 4.13
C GLY A 158 -21.14 -3.53 5.64
N HIS A 159 -20.07 -4.03 6.26
CA HIS A 159 -20.06 -4.32 7.69
C HIS A 159 -19.88 -3.03 8.52
N SER A 160 -20.61 -2.89 9.62
CA SER A 160 -20.59 -1.69 10.48
C SER A 160 -19.21 -1.34 11.03
N GLU A 161 -18.37 -2.35 11.26
CA GLU A 161 -17.01 -2.19 11.77
C GLU A 161 -15.97 -1.85 10.68
N PHE A 162 -16.30 -1.97 9.38
CA PHE A 162 -15.33 -1.74 8.29
C PHE A 162 -14.74 -0.33 8.34
N GLY A 163 -15.60 0.70 8.42
CA GLY A 163 -15.15 2.09 8.52
C GLY A 163 -14.32 2.38 9.77
N LYS A 164 -14.64 1.71 10.89
CA LYS A 164 -13.90 1.86 12.15
C LYS A 164 -12.50 1.23 12.08
N ILE A 165 -12.37 0.08 11.42
CA ILE A 165 -11.09 -0.61 11.23
C ILE A 165 -10.21 0.15 10.24
N MET A 166 -10.77 0.69 9.16
CA MET A 166 -10.02 1.41 8.13
C MET A 166 -9.57 2.81 8.56
N ILE A 167 -10.28 3.41 9.54
CA ILE A 167 -10.03 4.72 10.18
C ILE A 167 -10.25 5.90 9.22
N ASN A 168 -9.66 5.82 8.02
CA ASN A 168 -9.80 6.78 6.94
C ASN A 168 -10.70 6.21 5.83
N ASP A 169 -11.34 7.11 5.10
CA ASP A 169 -12.18 6.74 3.96
C ASP A 169 -11.36 6.09 2.85
N VAL A 170 -11.89 4.97 2.33
CA VAL A 170 -11.31 4.27 1.18
C VAL A 170 -11.80 4.94 -0.09
N LEU A 171 -10.88 5.52 -0.86
CA LEU A 171 -11.21 6.30 -2.05
C LEU A 171 -10.87 5.54 -3.34
N PRO A 172 -11.79 5.48 -4.34
CA PRO A 172 -11.57 4.74 -5.58
C PRO A 172 -10.51 5.41 -6.44
N PRO A 173 -9.69 4.66 -7.22
CA PRO A 173 -8.62 5.23 -8.03
C PRO A 173 -9.11 6.42 -8.89
N THR A 174 -8.30 7.47 -8.98
CA THR A 174 -8.62 8.64 -9.81
C THR A 174 -8.65 8.24 -11.29
N TYR A 175 -9.43 8.96 -12.11
CA TYR A 175 -9.64 8.61 -13.52
C TYR A 175 -8.32 8.40 -14.30
N ASP A 176 -7.34 9.29 -14.11
CA ASP A 176 -6.01 9.20 -14.80
C ASP A 176 -5.11 8.08 -14.27
N ARG A 177 -5.59 7.29 -13.29
CA ARG A 177 -4.84 6.25 -12.56
C ARG A 177 -5.60 4.93 -12.53
N HIS A 178 -6.67 4.81 -13.30
CA HIS A 178 -7.48 3.62 -13.42
C HIS A 178 -7.37 3.08 -14.86
N PHE A 179 -6.80 1.90 -14.99
CA PHE A 179 -6.57 1.21 -16.26
C PHE A 179 -7.37 -0.07 -16.32
N PHE A 180 -7.62 -0.50 -17.55
CA PHE A 180 -8.32 -1.73 -17.86
C PHE A 180 -7.43 -2.57 -18.77
N ALA A 181 -7.50 -3.89 -18.61
CA ALA A 181 -6.85 -4.83 -19.53
C ALA A 181 -7.63 -4.94 -20.85
N GLY A 182 -6.99 -5.53 -21.86
CA GLY A 182 -7.62 -5.78 -23.16
C GLY A 182 -7.95 -4.50 -23.93
N ASP A 183 -9.17 -4.42 -24.46
CA ASP A 183 -9.67 -3.27 -25.23
C ASP A 183 -10.73 -2.44 -24.46
N ALA A 184 -11.02 -2.83 -23.22
CA ALA A 184 -11.94 -2.11 -22.35
C ALA A 184 -11.48 -0.66 -22.07
N THR A 185 -12.41 0.28 -22.20
CA THR A 185 -12.20 1.71 -21.91
C THR A 185 -12.92 2.18 -20.64
N SER A 186 -13.71 1.30 -20.03
CA SER A 186 -14.50 1.57 -18.84
C SER A 186 -14.70 0.31 -18.01
N PHE A 187 -14.94 0.47 -16.70
CA PHE A 187 -15.12 -0.64 -15.77
C PHE A 187 -16.28 -1.57 -16.15
N GLU A 188 -17.40 -0.99 -16.61
CA GLU A 188 -18.58 -1.71 -17.08
C GLU A 188 -18.43 -2.29 -18.50
N GLY A 189 -17.34 -1.94 -19.19
CA GLY A 189 -16.98 -2.49 -20.49
C GLY A 189 -16.20 -3.80 -20.41
N LEU A 190 -15.63 -4.13 -19.25
CA LEU A 190 -14.82 -5.33 -19.06
C LEU A 190 -15.63 -6.61 -19.33
N ASP A 191 -15.11 -7.44 -20.23
CA ASP A 191 -15.65 -8.75 -20.56
C ASP A 191 -14.65 -9.89 -20.26
N ALA A 192 -15.02 -11.14 -20.54
CA ALA A 192 -14.19 -12.29 -20.21
C ALA A 192 -12.90 -12.43 -21.04
N ALA A 193 -12.76 -11.71 -22.16
CA ALA A 193 -11.57 -11.69 -23.01
C ALA A 193 -10.53 -10.66 -22.55
N ASP A 194 -10.91 -9.69 -21.72
CA ASP A 194 -10.03 -8.67 -21.14
C ASP A 194 -9.10 -9.22 -20.05
N LEU A 195 -8.26 -10.18 -20.43
CA LEU A 195 -7.30 -10.85 -19.57
C LEU A 195 -6.03 -10.03 -19.40
N PHE A 196 -5.33 -10.26 -18.29
CA PHE A 196 -4.05 -9.62 -18.00
C PHE A 196 -2.92 -10.23 -18.84
N THR A 197 -2.60 -9.61 -19.98
CA THR A 197 -1.60 -10.06 -20.95
C THR A 197 -0.34 -9.20 -20.95
N LEU A 198 0.74 -9.65 -21.62
CA LEU A 198 1.99 -8.87 -21.75
C LEU A 198 1.76 -7.48 -22.37
N GLY A 199 0.82 -7.36 -23.32
CA GLY A 199 0.47 -6.08 -23.95
C GLY A 199 -0.07 -5.04 -22.96
N VAL A 200 -0.71 -5.47 -21.86
CA VAL A 200 -1.15 -4.56 -20.80
C VAL A 200 0.05 -3.92 -20.11
N VAL A 201 1.10 -4.70 -19.82
CA VAL A 201 2.34 -4.18 -19.21
C VAL A 201 3.09 -3.26 -20.17
N ASP A 202 3.09 -3.57 -21.48
CA ASP A 202 3.64 -2.68 -22.51
C ASP A 202 2.92 -1.34 -22.54
N ASN A 203 1.59 -1.34 -22.57
CA ASN A 203 0.78 -0.12 -22.58
C ASN A 203 0.96 0.69 -21.30
N LEU A 204 1.07 0.03 -20.14
CA LEU A 204 1.36 0.71 -18.87
C LEU A 204 2.73 1.39 -18.90
N SER A 205 3.77 0.73 -19.41
CA SER A 205 5.10 1.32 -19.52
C SER A 205 5.09 2.56 -20.42
N LEU A 206 4.44 2.47 -21.59
CA LEU A 206 4.32 3.58 -22.53
C LEU A 206 3.55 4.75 -21.90
N PHE A 207 2.45 4.46 -21.22
CA PHE A 207 1.69 5.49 -20.53
C PHE A 207 2.54 6.20 -19.48
N ILE A 208 3.25 5.46 -18.62
CA ILE A 208 4.10 6.04 -17.57
C ILE A 208 5.17 6.96 -18.16
N ASP A 209 5.76 6.59 -19.30
CA ASP A 209 6.78 7.39 -19.98
C ASP A 209 6.22 8.68 -20.61
N GLU A 210 4.95 8.68 -21.04
CA GLU A 210 4.30 9.83 -21.69
C GLU A 210 3.50 10.73 -20.74
N MET A 211 3.34 10.35 -19.47
CA MET A 211 2.55 11.10 -18.50
C MET A 211 3.09 12.53 -18.29
N ALA A 212 2.22 13.52 -18.47
CA ALA A 212 2.53 14.94 -18.18
C ALA A 212 3.00 15.17 -16.73
N HIS A 213 2.50 14.33 -15.81
CA HIS A 213 2.89 14.31 -14.41
C HIS A 213 3.27 12.88 -14.03
N PRO A 214 4.53 12.46 -14.30
CA PRO A 214 4.94 11.09 -14.11
C PRO A 214 4.90 10.73 -12.62
N ILE A 215 4.55 9.48 -12.37
CA ILE A 215 4.65 8.91 -11.04
C ILE A 215 6.13 8.83 -10.67
N GLN A 216 6.46 9.11 -9.42
CA GLN A 216 7.85 8.99 -8.99
C GLN A 216 8.26 7.51 -9.03
N PRO A 217 9.38 7.15 -9.67
CA PRO A 217 9.87 5.78 -9.62
C PRO A 217 10.31 5.43 -8.21
N ILE A 218 10.30 4.14 -7.92
CA ILE A 218 10.75 3.64 -6.63
C ILE A 218 12.27 3.80 -6.56
N LYS A 219 12.75 4.44 -5.51
CA LYS A 219 14.18 4.46 -5.18
C LYS A 219 14.36 4.01 -3.76
N MET A 220 15.27 3.07 -3.57
CA MET A 220 15.57 2.53 -2.25
C MET A 220 17.02 2.86 -1.87
N SER A 221 17.29 3.11 -0.59
CA SER A 221 18.57 3.66 -0.08
C SER A 221 19.89 2.98 -0.50
N LYS A 222 19.87 1.71 -0.92
CA LYS A 222 21.06 0.96 -1.37
C LYS A 222 21.00 0.60 -2.85
N ASP A 223 20.05 1.17 -3.58
CA ASP A 223 19.92 1.00 -5.00
C ASP A 223 20.87 1.94 -5.74
N GLU A 224 22.02 1.41 -6.17
CA GLU A 224 23.05 2.17 -6.91
C GLU A 224 22.56 2.62 -8.30
N MET A 225 21.58 1.93 -8.90
CA MET A 225 21.06 2.22 -10.24
C MET A 225 19.74 3.02 -10.21
N ALA A 226 19.34 3.54 -9.05
CA ALA A 226 18.05 4.21 -8.85
C ALA A 226 17.78 5.42 -9.78
N ASN A 227 18.84 6.08 -10.27
CA ASN A 227 18.72 7.22 -11.17
C ASN A 227 18.85 6.85 -12.65
N GLU A 228 19.50 5.72 -12.95
CA GLU A 228 19.82 5.31 -14.32
C GLU A 228 18.81 4.30 -14.88
N ASP A 229 18.33 3.37 -14.05
CA ASP A 229 17.32 2.36 -14.40
C ASP A 229 16.17 2.40 -13.38
N PRO A 230 15.28 3.42 -13.49
CA PRO A 230 14.13 3.58 -12.60
C PRO A 230 13.15 2.42 -12.78
N TYR A 231 12.49 2.01 -11.69
CA TYR A 231 11.50 0.94 -11.76
C TYR A 231 10.24 1.21 -10.92
N TYR A 232 9.17 0.51 -11.27
CA TYR A 232 7.88 0.48 -10.58
C TYR A 232 7.54 -0.95 -10.18
N VAL A 233 6.68 -1.15 -9.18
CA VAL A 233 6.30 -2.50 -8.72
C VAL A 233 4.82 -2.76 -8.99
N LEU A 234 4.52 -3.71 -9.86
CA LEU A 234 3.16 -4.16 -10.14
C LEU A 234 2.85 -5.42 -9.33
N ASN A 235 1.95 -5.32 -8.36
CA ASN A 235 1.44 -6.47 -7.62
C ASN A 235 0.20 -7.01 -8.33
N VAL A 236 0.28 -8.27 -8.77
CA VAL A 236 -0.80 -8.96 -9.49
C VAL A 236 -1.33 -10.13 -8.68
N THR A 237 -2.62 -10.43 -8.81
CA THR A 237 -3.21 -11.60 -8.14
C THR A 237 -2.66 -12.90 -8.74
N PRO A 238 -2.74 -14.04 -8.03
CA PRO A 238 -2.31 -15.33 -8.57
C PRO A 238 -2.97 -15.71 -9.90
N ARG A 239 -4.18 -15.24 -10.17
CA ARG A 239 -4.91 -15.49 -11.43
C ARG A 239 -4.37 -14.66 -12.56
N GLN A 240 -4.23 -13.35 -12.33
CA GLN A 240 -3.59 -12.44 -13.28
C GLN A 240 -2.16 -12.88 -13.61
N TRP A 241 -1.42 -13.38 -12.62
CA TRP A 241 -0.10 -13.97 -12.83
C TRP A 241 -0.14 -15.18 -13.78
N ASN A 242 -1.12 -16.06 -13.62
CA ASN A 242 -1.27 -17.22 -14.50
C ASN A 242 -1.62 -16.79 -15.93
N ASP A 243 -2.56 -15.86 -16.09
CA ASP A 243 -2.95 -15.33 -17.41
C ASP A 243 -1.78 -14.61 -18.10
N TRP A 244 -0.96 -13.89 -17.33
CA TRP A 244 0.26 -13.26 -17.84
C TRP A 244 1.28 -14.29 -18.30
N TYR A 245 1.53 -15.31 -17.48
CA TYR A 245 2.49 -16.38 -17.78
C TYR A 245 2.08 -17.15 -19.04
N THR A 246 0.81 -17.49 -19.21
CA THR A 246 0.32 -18.20 -20.40
C THR A 246 0.32 -17.34 -21.65
N SER A 247 0.14 -16.02 -21.51
CA SER A 247 0.22 -15.08 -22.63
C SER A 247 1.64 -14.81 -23.14
N THR A 248 2.68 -15.18 -22.37
CA THR A 248 4.06 -14.80 -22.67
C THR A 248 4.86 -15.94 -23.30
N SER A 249 5.68 -15.62 -24.30
CA SER A 249 6.57 -16.61 -24.91
C SER A 249 7.69 -17.03 -23.94
N GLY A 250 8.17 -18.27 -24.05
CA GLY A 250 9.26 -18.75 -23.20
C GLY A 250 10.57 -17.93 -23.33
N LYS A 251 10.82 -17.32 -24.49
CA LYS A 251 11.99 -16.44 -24.69
C LYS A 251 11.85 -15.13 -23.93
N ASP A 252 10.69 -14.49 -24.03
CA ASP A 252 10.42 -13.22 -23.34
C ASP A 252 10.39 -13.43 -21.82
N TRP A 253 9.86 -14.57 -21.37
CA TRP A 253 9.88 -14.95 -19.97
C TRP A 253 11.30 -15.03 -19.40
N GLN A 254 12.21 -15.72 -20.10
CA GLN A 254 13.61 -15.80 -19.68
C GLN A 254 14.30 -14.43 -19.70
N ALA A 255 14.00 -13.59 -20.70
CA ALA A 255 14.51 -12.23 -20.75
C ALA A 255 14.06 -11.41 -19.53
N MET A 256 12.77 -11.48 -19.16
CA MET A 256 12.22 -10.78 -18.00
C MET A 256 12.83 -11.23 -16.66
N LEU A 257 13.02 -12.54 -16.49
CA LEU A 257 13.69 -13.09 -15.31
C LEU A 257 15.16 -12.63 -15.24
N SER A 258 15.87 -12.67 -16.37
CA SER A 258 17.26 -12.23 -16.42
C SER A 258 17.41 -10.75 -16.07
N ARG A 259 16.48 -9.89 -16.53
CA ARG A 259 16.45 -8.46 -16.21
C ARG A 259 16.19 -8.22 -14.73
N ALA A 260 15.22 -8.92 -14.14
CA ALA A 260 14.95 -8.83 -12.69
C ALA A 260 16.17 -9.24 -11.85
N VAL A 261 16.87 -10.30 -12.24
CA VAL A 261 18.09 -10.75 -11.56
C VAL A 261 19.23 -9.76 -11.74
N GLN A 262 19.43 -9.21 -12.95
CA GLN A 262 20.46 -8.20 -13.18
C GLN A 262 20.21 -6.94 -12.35
N ARG A 263 18.96 -6.48 -12.27
CA ARG A 263 18.59 -5.29 -11.50
C ARG A 263 18.75 -5.46 -10.00
N SER A 264 18.56 -6.68 -9.49
CA SER A 264 18.70 -6.98 -8.06
C SER A 264 20.16 -7.08 -7.59
N LYS A 265 21.11 -7.23 -8.52
CA LYS A 265 22.54 -7.17 -8.23
C LYS A 265 22.89 -5.75 -7.75
N GLY A 266 23.35 -5.63 -6.51
CA GLY A 266 23.72 -4.37 -5.86
C GLY A 266 22.94 -4.11 -4.56
N PHE A 267 21.64 -4.42 -4.53
CA PHE A 267 20.77 -4.07 -3.39
C PHE A 267 20.15 -5.27 -2.63
N ASP A 268 20.13 -6.49 -3.21
CA ASP A 268 19.62 -7.73 -2.59
C ASP A 268 18.30 -7.59 -1.79
N HIS A 269 17.33 -6.86 -2.37
CA HIS A 269 16.09 -6.51 -1.70
C HIS A 269 15.01 -7.61 -1.82
N PRO A 270 14.18 -7.85 -0.77
CA PRO A 270 13.09 -8.84 -0.83
C PRO A 270 12.09 -8.67 -1.98
N LEU A 271 11.96 -7.47 -2.54
CA LEU A 271 11.11 -7.20 -3.71
C LEU A 271 11.48 -8.04 -4.94
N PHE A 272 12.78 -8.32 -5.12
CA PHE A 272 13.30 -9.14 -6.21
C PHE A 272 13.46 -10.61 -5.82
N LYS A 273 12.98 -11.01 -4.63
CA LYS A 273 13.03 -12.39 -4.14
C LYS A 273 11.65 -13.06 -4.26
N GLY A 274 11.61 -14.26 -4.83
CA GLY A 274 10.38 -15.04 -5.06
C GLY A 274 9.93 -15.01 -6.51
N GLU A 275 8.64 -15.28 -6.75
CA GLU A 275 8.03 -15.21 -8.09
C GLU A 275 7.88 -13.74 -8.52
N CYS A 276 8.88 -13.23 -9.26
CA CYS A 276 8.89 -11.90 -9.83
C CYS A 276 9.59 -11.89 -11.19
N ALA A 277 9.19 -10.97 -12.06
CA ALA A 277 9.73 -10.80 -13.40
C ALA A 277 9.67 -9.32 -13.79
N MET A 278 10.65 -8.84 -14.55
CA MET A 278 10.76 -7.40 -14.87
C MET A 278 10.64 -7.17 -16.38
N TRP A 279 9.74 -6.27 -16.77
CA TRP A 279 9.49 -5.90 -18.16
C TRP A 279 9.32 -4.39 -18.29
N ARG A 280 10.05 -3.76 -19.23
CA ARG A 280 10.00 -2.30 -19.48
C ARG A 280 9.88 -1.45 -18.20
N ASN A 281 10.81 -1.66 -17.28
CA ASN A 281 10.93 -0.94 -16.00
C ASN A 281 9.82 -1.21 -14.97
N ILE A 282 8.92 -2.15 -15.24
CA ILE A 282 7.91 -2.62 -14.29
C ILE A 282 8.34 -3.98 -13.75
N LEU A 283 8.55 -4.05 -12.43
CA LEU A 283 8.75 -5.29 -11.69
C LEU A 283 7.38 -5.88 -11.34
N VAL A 284 6.96 -6.91 -12.07
CA VAL A 284 5.73 -7.64 -11.78
C VAL A 284 6.02 -8.68 -10.71
N ARG A 285 5.22 -8.65 -9.64
CA ARG A 285 5.31 -9.56 -8.50
C ARG A 285 3.95 -10.16 -8.21
N LYS A 286 3.93 -11.47 -7.99
CA LYS A 286 2.73 -12.15 -7.51
C LYS A 286 2.44 -11.74 -6.07
N TYR A 287 1.23 -11.27 -5.85
CA TYR A 287 0.72 -10.89 -4.54
C TYR A 287 0.37 -12.14 -3.73
N THR A 288 0.80 -12.19 -2.46
CA THR A 288 0.62 -13.33 -1.56
C THR A 288 -0.52 -13.16 -0.56
N GLY A 289 -1.20 -12.01 -0.54
CA GLY A 289 -2.29 -11.73 0.39
C GLY A 289 -3.69 -11.86 -0.23
N MET A 290 -4.66 -11.22 0.42
CA MET A 290 -6.07 -11.14 0.00
C MET A 290 -6.26 -10.40 -1.34
N PRO A 291 -6.66 -11.07 -2.44
CA PRO A 291 -6.89 -10.41 -3.71
C PRO A 291 -8.10 -9.48 -3.64
N VAL A 292 -8.02 -8.33 -4.33
CA VAL A 292 -9.17 -7.45 -4.50
C VAL A 292 -9.93 -7.91 -5.73
N ARG A 293 -10.91 -8.79 -5.50
CA ARG A 293 -11.81 -9.36 -6.51
C ARG A 293 -13.17 -8.70 -6.47
N PHE A 294 -13.75 -8.46 -7.63
CA PHE A 294 -15.15 -8.09 -7.80
C PHE A 294 -15.86 -9.23 -8.52
N ASN A 295 -16.91 -9.76 -7.91
CA ASN A 295 -17.75 -10.77 -8.54
C ASN A 295 -18.73 -10.11 -9.51
N THR A 296 -19.26 -10.88 -10.45
CA THR A 296 -20.30 -10.40 -11.36
C THR A 296 -21.51 -9.88 -10.58
N GLY A 297 -21.99 -8.69 -10.92
CA GLY A 297 -23.10 -8.00 -10.26
C GLY A 297 -22.70 -7.09 -9.10
N SER A 298 -21.42 -7.08 -8.70
CA SER A 298 -20.95 -6.23 -7.61
C SER A 298 -20.89 -4.76 -8.00
N GLN A 299 -21.35 -3.89 -7.10
CA GLN A 299 -21.27 -2.44 -7.28
C GLN A 299 -19.95 -1.89 -6.75
N VAL A 300 -19.18 -1.27 -7.63
CA VAL A 300 -17.85 -0.74 -7.34
C VAL A 300 -17.84 0.78 -7.56
N ALA A 301 -17.30 1.50 -6.58
CA ALA A 301 -17.04 2.92 -6.72
C ALA A 301 -15.93 3.18 -7.75
N VAL A 302 -16.20 4.00 -8.76
CA VAL A 302 -15.27 4.41 -9.81
C VAL A 302 -15.27 5.93 -9.92
N SER A 303 -14.08 6.53 -10.09
CA SER A 303 -13.94 7.99 -10.26
C SER A 303 -14.41 8.43 -11.65
N ASN A 304 -15.21 9.48 -11.70
CA ASN A 304 -15.56 10.19 -12.91
C ASN A 304 -14.35 11.00 -13.43
N ASN A 305 -14.39 11.34 -14.71
CA ASN A 305 -13.44 12.24 -15.34
C ASN A 305 -13.80 13.71 -15.07
N ASP A 306 -13.64 14.15 -13.82
CA ASP A 306 -13.82 15.54 -13.43
C ASP A 306 -12.68 16.02 -12.50
N LEU A 307 -12.62 17.32 -12.23
CA LEU A 307 -11.57 17.92 -11.39
C LEU A 307 -11.61 17.43 -9.94
N ALA A 308 -12.81 17.18 -9.41
CA ALA A 308 -13.03 16.80 -8.02
C ALA A 308 -12.89 15.29 -7.77
N ALA A 309 -12.68 14.50 -8.83
CA ALA A 309 -12.71 13.05 -8.80
C ALA A 309 -14.01 12.52 -8.14
N THR A 310 -15.18 13.03 -8.57
CA THR A 310 -16.46 12.55 -8.04
C THR A 310 -16.65 11.07 -8.33
N VAL A 311 -17.44 10.38 -7.51
CA VAL A 311 -17.57 8.92 -7.54
C VAL A 311 -18.92 8.50 -8.09
N ALA A 312 -18.93 7.52 -8.98
CA ALA A 312 -20.12 6.81 -9.43
C ALA A 312 -20.00 5.32 -9.10
N LEU A 313 -21.14 4.67 -8.80
CA LEU A 313 -21.20 3.22 -8.65
C LEU A 313 -21.36 2.57 -10.02
N LYS A 314 -20.48 1.63 -10.34
CA LYS A 314 -20.47 0.86 -11.58
C LYS A 314 -20.57 -0.63 -11.27
N GLU A 315 -21.33 -1.35 -12.09
CA GLU A 315 -21.52 -2.79 -11.90
C GLU A 315 -20.45 -3.59 -12.63
N ALA A 316 -19.89 -4.61 -11.96
CA ALA A 316 -18.96 -5.55 -12.57
C ALA A 316 -19.74 -6.56 -13.45
N LYS A 317 -19.54 -6.53 -14.78
CA LYS A 317 -20.20 -7.46 -15.70
C LYS A 317 -19.54 -8.84 -15.77
N THR A 318 -18.28 -8.93 -15.36
CA THR A 318 -17.51 -10.17 -15.27
C THR A 318 -16.82 -10.24 -13.92
N THR A 319 -16.19 -11.38 -13.62
CA THR A 319 -15.33 -11.46 -12.43
C THR A 319 -14.00 -10.78 -12.72
N ILE A 320 -13.67 -9.76 -11.92
CA ILE A 320 -12.54 -8.86 -12.14
C ILE A 320 -11.59 -8.96 -10.96
N ASP A 321 -10.30 -9.11 -11.20
CA ASP A 321 -9.26 -8.89 -10.19
C ASP A 321 -8.55 -7.57 -10.46
N ARG A 322 -8.14 -6.91 -9.37
CA ARG A 322 -7.46 -5.62 -9.40
C ARG A 322 -5.97 -5.75 -9.08
N ALA A 323 -5.12 -5.37 -10.02
CA ALA A 323 -3.68 -5.24 -9.85
C ALA A 323 -3.29 -3.82 -9.42
N LEU A 324 -2.19 -3.73 -8.67
CA LEU A 324 -1.72 -2.48 -8.05
C LEU A 324 -0.31 -2.16 -8.52
N LEU A 325 -0.17 -1.14 -9.36
CA LEU A 325 1.13 -0.59 -9.75
C LEU A 325 1.53 0.49 -8.75
N LEU A 326 2.65 0.28 -8.09
CA LEU A 326 3.21 1.17 -7.08
C LEU A 326 4.43 1.90 -7.63
N GLY A 327 4.42 3.22 -7.50
CA GLY A 327 5.59 4.08 -7.51
C GLY A 327 5.94 4.54 -6.10
N GLY A 328 6.79 5.56 -5.99
CA GLY A 328 7.08 6.23 -4.72
C GLY A 328 5.85 6.95 -4.15
N GLN A 329 5.73 6.98 -2.82
CA GLN A 329 4.66 7.67 -2.08
C GLN A 329 3.23 7.28 -2.51
N ALA A 330 2.97 5.98 -2.64
CA ALA A 330 1.64 5.46 -2.91
C ALA A 330 0.73 5.52 -1.67
N LEU A 331 1.27 5.16 -0.50
CA LEU A 331 0.53 5.02 0.75
C LEU A 331 1.22 5.76 1.90
N ALA A 332 0.44 6.46 2.71
CA ALA A 332 0.88 6.98 3.99
C ALA A 332 0.50 6.01 5.11
N ASN A 333 1.46 5.70 5.98
CA ASN A 333 1.29 4.87 7.16
C ASN A 333 1.79 5.64 8.40
N ALA A 334 0.86 6.20 9.17
CA ALA A 334 1.20 6.93 10.39
C ALA A 334 1.11 6.03 11.62
N TYR A 335 2.07 6.18 12.53
CA TYR A 335 2.03 5.58 13.86
C TYR A 335 1.99 6.68 14.93
N GLY A 336 0.97 6.61 15.77
CA GLY A 336 0.88 7.42 16.99
C GLY A 336 1.69 6.81 18.14
N SER A 337 1.97 7.60 19.17
CA SER A 337 2.49 7.10 20.44
C SER A 337 1.36 6.87 21.44
N GLY A 338 1.32 5.69 22.07
CA GLY A 338 0.46 5.45 23.22
C GLY A 338 0.98 6.13 24.49
N GLU A 339 0.24 5.99 25.60
CA GLU A 339 0.57 6.60 26.91
C GLU A 339 1.98 6.26 27.43
N ASP A 340 2.51 5.09 27.07
CA ASP A 340 3.86 4.64 27.47
C ASP A 340 4.98 5.08 26.51
N GLY A 341 4.67 5.96 25.54
CA GLY A 341 5.63 6.44 24.53
C GLY A 341 5.95 5.45 23.39
N GLY A 342 5.47 4.21 23.48
CA GLY A 342 5.57 3.19 22.42
C GLY A 342 4.40 3.24 21.41
N HIS A 343 4.66 2.86 20.17
CA HIS A 343 3.62 2.70 19.13
C HIS A 343 2.70 1.48 19.38
N PHE A 344 3.20 0.53 20.17
CA PHE A 344 2.50 -0.66 20.60
C PHE A 344 2.51 -0.73 22.12
N GLY A 345 1.36 -0.99 22.72
CA GLY A 345 1.22 -1.36 24.11
C GLY A 345 0.90 -2.83 24.24
N TYR A 346 1.38 -3.42 25.32
CA TYR A 346 1.16 -4.82 25.67
C TYR A 346 0.65 -4.86 27.10
N ASN A 347 -0.45 -5.58 27.32
CA ASN A 347 -0.99 -5.81 28.66
C ASN A 347 -1.26 -7.31 28.85
N GLU A 348 -0.85 -7.83 30.00
CA GLU A 348 -1.05 -9.21 30.42
C GLU A 348 -1.74 -9.17 31.78
N GLU A 349 -2.98 -9.65 31.82
CA GLU A 349 -3.81 -9.61 33.02
C GLU A 349 -4.23 -11.01 33.44
N LYS A 350 -4.19 -11.26 34.75
CA LYS A 350 -4.66 -12.51 35.33
C LYS A 350 -6.14 -12.39 35.63
N VAL A 351 -6.94 -13.15 34.90
CA VAL A 351 -8.40 -13.20 35.07
C VAL A 351 -8.82 -14.40 35.92
N ASP A 352 -10.06 -14.38 36.40
CA ASP A 352 -10.67 -15.46 37.20
C ASP A 352 -9.83 -15.83 38.43
N HIS A 353 -9.55 -14.85 39.30
CA HIS A 353 -8.74 -15.04 40.53
C HIS A 353 -7.35 -15.67 40.28
N GLY A 354 -6.77 -15.43 39.09
CA GLY A 354 -5.47 -15.99 38.71
C GLY A 354 -5.54 -17.42 38.20
N ASN A 355 -6.71 -17.85 37.72
CA ASN A 355 -6.91 -19.13 37.03
C ASN A 355 -6.60 -19.03 35.53
N GLY A 356 -6.85 -17.87 34.90
CA GLY A 356 -6.57 -17.60 33.48
C GLY A 356 -5.62 -16.43 33.27
N THR A 357 -5.01 -16.37 32.08
CA THR A 357 -4.18 -15.24 31.66
C THR A 357 -4.71 -14.70 30.34
N GLU A 358 -5.13 -13.45 30.33
CA GLU A 358 -5.52 -12.73 29.12
C GLU A 358 -4.38 -11.85 28.65
N VAL A 359 -4.09 -11.93 27.35
CA VAL A 359 -3.03 -11.16 26.71
C VAL A 359 -3.66 -10.22 25.69
N SER A 360 -3.39 -8.93 25.82
CA SER A 360 -3.87 -7.93 24.86
C SER A 360 -2.73 -7.11 24.25
N ILE A 361 -2.94 -6.73 23.00
CA ILE A 361 -2.11 -5.76 22.29
C ILE A 361 -2.95 -4.54 21.94
N ARG A 362 -2.36 -3.35 22.11
CA ARG A 362 -2.90 -2.07 21.66
C ARG A 362 -1.92 -1.43 20.69
N TRP A 363 -2.41 -0.80 19.63
CA TRP A 363 -1.59 -0.04 18.69
C TRP A 363 -2.32 1.23 18.27
N VAL A 364 -1.56 2.24 17.84
CA VAL A 364 -2.12 3.48 17.28
C VAL A 364 -1.57 3.63 15.86
N ASN A 365 -2.44 3.50 14.86
CA ASN A 365 -2.05 3.50 13.45
C ASN A 365 -3.12 4.22 12.60
N GLY A 366 -2.72 4.71 11.43
CA GLY A 366 -3.61 5.14 10.37
C GLY A 366 -2.98 4.91 9.01
N LEU A 367 -3.78 4.42 8.05
CA LEU A 367 -3.38 4.23 6.66
C LEU A 367 -4.29 5.07 5.77
N LYS A 368 -3.73 5.70 4.74
CA LYS A 368 -4.49 6.40 3.69
C LYS A 368 -3.65 6.52 2.43
N LYS A 369 -4.28 6.28 1.28
CA LYS A 369 -3.68 6.49 -0.03
C LYS A 369 -3.40 7.98 -0.26
N ILE A 370 -2.24 8.31 -0.82
CA ILE A 370 -1.81 9.69 -1.01
C ILE A 370 -2.42 10.26 -2.30
N ARG A 371 -3.15 11.36 -2.14
CA ARG A 371 -3.77 12.14 -3.22
C ARG A 371 -3.39 13.59 -3.06
N PHE A 372 -3.06 14.22 -4.18
CA PHE A 372 -2.83 15.66 -4.21
C PHE A 372 -3.71 16.32 -5.26
N LYS A 373 -4.18 17.51 -4.91
CA LYS A 373 -4.77 18.43 -5.87
C LYS A 373 -3.65 19.06 -6.68
N GLN A 374 -3.73 18.98 -8.00
CA GLN A 374 -2.81 19.66 -8.91
C GLN A 374 -3.13 21.16 -8.97
N LYS A 375 -2.19 21.94 -9.55
CA LYS A 375 -2.36 23.38 -9.75
C LYS A 375 -3.64 23.73 -10.52
N ASP A 376 -4.04 22.88 -11.46
CA ASP A 376 -5.25 23.04 -12.27
C ASP A 376 -6.53 22.62 -11.53
N GLY A 377 -6.39 22.17 -10.27
CA GLY A 377 -7.49 21.78 -9.41
C GLY A 377 -7.90 20.31 -9.52
N ARG A 378 -7.31 19.55 -10.45
CA ARG A 378 -7.56 18.11 -10.63
C ARG A 378 -6.93 17.29 -9.51
N ILE A 379 -7.71 16.43 -8.86
CA ILE A 379 -7.21 15.50 -7.83
C ILE A 379 -6.66 14.25 -8.52
N ASN A 380 -5.43 13.88 -8.19
CA ASN A 380 -4.78 12.68 -8.73
C ASN A 380 -4.12 11.84 -7.64
N ASP A 381 -4.20 10.52 -7.78
CA ASP A 381 -3.40 9.58 -6.96
C ASP A 381 -1.91 9.78 -7.29
N HIS A 382 -1.08 9.92 -6.24
CA HIS A 382 0.30 10.36 -6.39
C HIS A 382 1.25 9.24 -6.85
N GLY A 383 1.21 8.11 -6.13
CA GLY A 383 2.16 7.01 -6.29
C GLY A 383 1.55 5.70 -6.76
N ILE A 384 0.30 5.67 -7.23
CA ILE A 384 -0.39 4.42 -7.55
C ILE A 384 -1.21 4.50 -8.83
N ILE A 385 -1.14 3.42 -9.60
CA ILE A 385 -2.04 3.08 -10.70
C ILE A 385 -2.71 1.76 -10.38
N VAL A 386 -3.98 1.66 -10.74
CA VAL A 386 -4.79 0.46 -10.58
C VAL A 386 -5.12 -0.09 -11.96
N VAL A 387 -5.01 -1.41 -12.12
CA VAL A 387 -5.33 -2.12 -13.37
C VAL A 387 -6.37 -3.18 -13.08
N ASP A 388 -7.56 -3.04 -13.66
CA ASP A 388 -8.63 -4.03 -13.56
C ASP A 388 -8.58 -4.95 -14.79
N SER A 389 -8.60 -6.26 -14.55
CA SER A 389 -8.67 -7.26 -15.61
C SER A 389 -9.71 -8.31 -15.27
N ALA A 390 -10.34 -8.87 -16.30
CA ALA A 390 -11.08 -10.10 -16.12
C ALA A 390 -10.12 -11.23 -15.72
N ILE A 391 -10.68 -12.23 -15.04
CA ILE A 391 -9.91 -13.39 -14.61
C ILE A 391 -10.51 -14.69 -15.11
N THR A 392 -9.62 -15.61 -15.47
CA THR A 392 -10.01 -16.99 -15.74
C THR A 392 -10.41 -17.67 -14.43
N THR A 393 -11.68 -18.06 -14.30
CA THR A 393 -12.15 -18.93 -13.21
C THR A 393 -11.77 -20.39 -13.52
N PRO A 394 -11.11 -21.13 -12.61
CA PRO A 394 -10.85 -22.54 -12.81
C PRO A 394 -12.19 -23.27 -12.66
N ARG A 395 -12.39 -24.31 -13.46
CA ARG A 395 -13.55 -25.19 -13.29
C ARG A 395 -13.52 -25.92 -11.96
#